data_AF-A0AAQ1MFN0-F1
#
_entry.id   AF-A0AAQ1MFN0-F1
#
_cell.length_a   1.000
_cell.length_b   1.000
_cell.length_c   1.000
_cell.angle_alpha   90.00
_cell.angle_beta   90.00
_cell.angle_gamma   90.00
#
_symmetry.space_group_name_H-M   'P 1'
#
loop_
_entity.id
_entity.type
_entity.pdbx_description
1 polymer ?
#
loop_
_entity_poly.entity_id
_entity_poly.type
_entity_poly.pdbx_seq_one_letter_code
_entity_poly.pdbx_strand_id
1 'polypeptide(L)'
;MDGLFKSAIGGFRKADVLAYIEQLNAENQKASSELLSRIDELEGETHTLRDENAALRERIDSLDGLLEQEREGAKELGEKVVFLNSQINAQRDKLSRSDLEIHGLHSERDELQEMVRQYQEKLKGYEERQGEISGALVEAKRMAADLVRQGKRQGREERDRALAELESLSREMGQLGDQVAGLSETLRTAAAQMQGNLRRMEDTVELYQLRLEEMRGQLSGGKLPAIAPAVAPPPPKEAPPAPAKGEEPLPKKAAPVQPEPPLCRERPVLVSTGGQAGGLLKTIAKLLGGR
;
A
#
# COMPACT_ATOMS: atom_id res chain seq x y z
N MET A 1 -14.68 130.47 75.73
CA MET A 1 -15.62 131.26 74.88
C MET A 1 -16.26 132.35 75.75
N ASP A 2 -15.49 133.39 76.10
CA ASP A 2 -15.77 134.17 77.31
C ASP A 2 -16.00 135.65 77.00
N GLY A 3 -17.29 136.04 76.95
CA GLY A 3 -17.71 137.42 76.74
C GLY A 3 -19.00 137.58 75.93
N LEU A 4 -19.35 136.59 75.09
CA LEU A 4 -20.31 136.68 73.98
C LEU A 4 -21.76 137.07 74.33
N PHE A 5 -22.13 137.15 75.61
CA PHE A 5 -23.53 137.32 76.03
C PHE A 5 -23.78 138.44 77.07
N LYS A 6 -22.77 139.16 77.57
CA LYS A 6 -22.94 140.01 78.77
C LYS A 6 -23.42 141.44 78.48
N SER A 7 -24.48 141.87 79.16
CA SER A 7 -24.88 143.29 79.24
C SER A 7 -24.10 144.02 80.34
N ALA A 8 -24.02 145.36 80.25
CA ALA A 8 -23.34 146.20 81.24
C ALA A 8 -24.03 146.24 82.62
N ILE A 9 -25.27 145.74 82.72
CA ILE A 9 -26.03 145.64 83.98
C ILE A 9 -26.53 144.20 84.13
N GLY A 10 -25.73 143.35 84.78
CA GLY A 10 -26.13 142.10 85.45
C GLY A 10 -26.71 140.93 84.63
N GLY A 11 -27.27 141.17 83.46
CA GLY A 11 -28.02 140.18 82.68
C GLY A 11 -27.40 139.83 81.33
N PHE A 12 -27.88 138.72 80.75
CA PHE A 12 -27.52 138.34 79.40
C PHE A 12 -28.25 139.21 78.35
N ARG A 13 -27.55 139.56 77.27
CA ARG A 13 -28.12 140.25 76.12
C ARG A 13 -29.03 139.26 75.39
N LYS A 14 -30.35 139.51 75.44
CA LYS A 14 -31.37 138.64 74.83
C LYS A 14 -31.11 138.40 73.33
N ALA A 15 -30.63 139.41 72.60
CA ALA A 15 -30.30 139.29 71.19
C ALA A 15 -29.17 138.27 70.96
N ASP A 16 -28.04 138.42 71.65
CA ASP A 16 -26.85 137.58 71.50
C ASP A 16 -27.16 136.12 71.87
N VAL A 17 -27.95 135.89 72.93
CA VAL A 17 -28.39 134.55 73.34
C VAL A 17 -29.33 133.93 72.30
N LEU A 18 -30.25 134.70 71.72
CA LEU A 18 -31.11 134.22 70.63
C LEU A 18 -30.30 133.91 69.37
N ALA A 19 -29.37 134.78 68.97
CA ALA A 19 -28.49 134.54 67.82
C ALA A 19 -27.62 133.28 67.99
N TYR A 20 -27.14 132.98 69.20
CA TYR A 20 -26.44 131.72 69.46
C TYR A 20 -27.36 130.51 69.49
N ILE A 21 -28.60 130.63 69.96
CA ILE A 21 -29.61 129.56 69.87
C ILE A 21 -29.99 129.31 68.41
N GLU A 22 -30.12 130.36 67.60
CA GLU A 22 -30.36 130.29 66.14
C GLU A 22 -29.17 129.65 65.42
N GLN A 23 -27.93 130.04 65.73
CA GLN A 23 -26.72 129.40 65.22
C GLN A 23 -26.65 127.92 65.61
N LEU A 24 -26.84 127.59 66.89
CA LEU A 24 -26.78 126.22 67.39
C LEU A 24 -27.90 125.34 66.80
N ASN A 25 -29.09 125.91 66.60
CA ASN A 25 -30.18 125.23 65.89
C ASN A 25 -29.86 125.01 64.41
N ALA A 26 -29.23 125.97 63.72
CA ALA A 26 -28.82 125.83 62.33
C ALA A 26 -27.68 124.80 62.17
N GLU A 27 -26.69 124.80 63.07
CA GLU A 27 -25.61 123.80 63.12
C GLU A 27 -26.17 122.40 63.41
N ASN A 28 -27.12 122.27 64.35
CA ASN A 28 -27.74 120.99 64.70
C ASN A 28 -28.72 120.50 63.62
N GLN A 29 -29.43 121.39 62.92
CA GLN A 29 -30.20 121.06 61.72
C GLN A 29 -29.28 120.57 60.59
N LYS A 30 -28.16 121.24 60.35
CA LYS A 30 -27.17 120.83 59.35
C LYS A 30 -26.59 119.45 59.67
N ALA A 31 -26.12 119.23 60.90
CA ALA A 31 -25.63 117.93 61.36
C ALA A 31 -26.72 116.84 61.26
N SER A 32 -27.98 117.16 61.57
CA SER A 32 -29.11 116.24 61.40
C SER A 32 -29.34 115.88 59.93
N SER A 33 -29.26 116.85 59.00
CA SER A 33 -29.39 116.59 57.57
C SER A 33 -28.23 115.78 56.99
N GLU A 34 -27.00 116.00 57.47
CA GLU A 34 -25.82 115.22 57.08
C GLU A 34 -25.89 113.77 57.59
N LEU A 35 -26.36 113.57 58.83
CA LEU A 35 -26.61 112.25 59.39
C LEU A 35 -27.75 111.51 58.68
N LEU A 36 -28.84 112.20 58.34
CA LEU A 36 -29.93 111.62 57.54
C LEU A 36 -29.46 111.22 56.14
N SER A 37 -28.75 112.11 55.44
CA SER A 37 -28.15 111.79 54.13
C SER A 37 -27.21 110.57 54.21
N ARG A 38 -26.43 110.43 55.29
CA ARG A 38 -25.55 109.27 55.46
C ARG A 38 -26.30 107.99 55.88
N ILE A 39 -27.46 108.10 56.53
CA ILE A 39 -28.37 106.96 56.74
C ILE A 39 -28.95 106.51 55.40
N ASP A 40 -29.48 107.42 54.59
CA ASP A 40 -30.04 107.12 53.27
C ASP A 40 -29.00 106.44 52.34
N GLU A 41 -27.76 106.96 52.34
CA GLU A 41 -26.61 106.34 51.65
C GLU A 41 -26.33 104.91 52.14
N LEU A 42 -26.24 104.70 53.45
CA LEU A 42 -25.96 103.38 54.04
C LEU A 42 -27.12 102.39 53.87
N GLU A 43 -28.37 102.85 53.92
CA GLU A 43 -29.54 102.01 53.63
C GLU A 43 -29.54 101.56 52.16
N GLY A 44 -29.14 102.45 51.24
CA GLY A 44 -28.88 102.13 49.83
C GLY A 44 -27.75 101.10 49.66
N GLU A 45 -26.57 101.33 50.25
CA GLU A 45 -25.44 100.39 50.24
C GLU A 45 -25.83 99.02 50.81
N THR A 46 -26.66 98.95 51.87
CA THR A 46 -27.13 97.66 52.39
C THR A 46 -28.24 97.02 51.55
N HIS A 47 -28.95 97.76 50.69
CA HIS A 47 -29.87 97.16 49.72
C HIS A 47 -29.08 96.48 48.59
N THR A 48 -28.16 97.20 47.95
CA THR A 48 -27.34 96.63 46.86
C THR A 48 -26.55 95.41 47.33
N LEU A 49 -25.94 95.46 48.52
CA LEU A 49 -25.22 94.31 49.10
C LEU A 49 -26.13 93.12 49.46
N ARG A 50 -27.43 93.34 49.72
CA ARG A 50 -28.42 92.24 49.88
C ARG A 50 -28.78 91.62 48.53
N ASP A 51 -29.03 92.44 47.52
CA ASP A 51 -29.39 91.99 46.17
C ASP A 51 -28.22 91.22 45.52
N GLU A 52 -26.99 91.72 45.66
CA GLU A 52 -25.77 91.01 45.26
C GLU A 52 -25.60 89.69 46.02
N ASN A 53 -25.88 89.65 47.33
CA ASN A 53 -25.87 88.39 48.10
C ASN A 53 -26.93 87.40 47.63
N ALA A 54 -28.12 87.87 47.21
CA ALA A 54 -29.17 87.02 46.68
C ALA A 54 -28.76 86.42 45.33
N ALA A 55 -28.29 87.25 44.40
CA ALA A 55 -27.82 86.82 43.09
C ALA A 55 -26.59 85.88 43.17
N LEU A 56 -25.69 86.10 44.13
CA LEU A 56 -24.57 85.19 44.38
C LEU A 56 -25.02 83.83 44.93
N ARG A 57 -26.06 83.78 45.77
CA ARG A 57 -26.62 82.52 46.28
C ARG A 57 -27.31 81.72 45.17
N GLU A 58 -28.19 82.35 44.41
CA GLU A 58 -28.83 81.73 43.24
C GLU A 58 -27.80 81.18 42.23
N ARG A 59 -26.66 81.89 42.08
CA ARG A 59 -25.55 81.44 41.25
C ARG A 59 -24.74 80.27 41.86
N ILE A 60 -24.66 80.17 43.19
CA ILE A 60 -24.08 79.00 43.87
C ILE A 60 -25.01 77.79 43.71
N ASP A 61 -26.30 77.95 44.02
CA ASP A 61 -27.32 76.89 43.95
C ASP A 61 -27.41 76.29 42.52
N SER A 62 -27.34 77.13 41.49
CA SER A 62 -27.32 76.68 40.08
C SER A 62 -26.00 76.03 39.64
N LEU A 63 -24.85 76.44 40.21
CA LEU A 63 -23.57 75.78 39.96
C LEU A 63 -23.50 74.41 40.65
N ASP A 64 -23.99 74.28 41.89
CA ASP A 64 -24.04 73.00 42.60
C ASP A 64 -25.00 72.02 41.91
N GLY A 65 -26.12 72.50 41.36
CA GLY A 65 -27.02 71.70 40.53
C GLY A 65 -26.35 71.14 39.26
N LEU A 66 -25.60 71.97 38.54
CA LEU A 66 -24.79 71.52 37.38
C LEU A 66 -23.68 70.55 37.79
N LEU A 67 -23.06 70.76 38.95
CA LEU A 67 -21.98 69.93 39.46
C LEU A 67 -22.47 68.52 39.82
N GLU A 68 -23.64 68.37 40.44
CA GLU A 68 -24.20 67.03 40.69
C GLU A 68 -24.71 66.37 39.39
N GLN A 69 -25.25 67.13 38.42
CA GLN A 69 -25.59 66.59 37.10
C GLN A 69 -24.37 66.02 36.37
N GLU A 70 -23.23 66.74 36.38
CA GLU A 70 -21.96 66.23 35.84
C GLU A 70 -21.43 65.02 36.62
N ARG A 71 -21.60 64.98 37.95
CA ARG A 71 -21.28 63.79 38.76
C ARG A 71 -22.15 62.58 38.39
N GLU A 72 -23.44 62.76 38.13
CA GLU A 72 -24.33 61.69 37.67
C GLU A 72 -23.95 61.20 36.28
N GLY A 73 -23.68 62.11 35.34
CA GLY A 73 -23.13 61.78 34.02
C GLY A 73 -21.80 61.00 34.12
N ALA A 74 -20.89 61.41 35.00
CA ALA A 74 -19.62 60.72 35.24
C ALA A 74 -19.80 59.32 35.86
N LYS A 75 -20.75 59.14 36.80
CA LYS A 75 -21.13 57.81 37.33
C LYS A 75 -21.63 56.91 36.20
N GLU A 76 -22.59 57.39 35.40
CA GLU A 76 -23.14 56.64 34.25
C GLU A 76 -22.08 56.27 33.21
N LEU A 77 -21.16 57.19 32.85
CA LEU A 77 -20.07 56.88 31.93
C LEU A 77 -19.10 55.85 32.53
N GLY A 78 -18.81 55.93 33.83
CA GLY A 78 -18.01 54.93 34.54
C GLY A 78 -18.62 53.53 34.45
N GLU A 79 -19.91 53.39 34.72
CA GLU A 79 -20.65 52.12 34.60
C GLU A 79 -20.64 51.59 33.16
N LYS A 80 -20.89 52.46 32.17
CA LYS A 80 -20.85 52.11 30.74
C LYS A 80 -19.44 51.64 30.31
N VAL A 81 -18.38 52.26 30.81
CA VAL A 81 -16.98 51.85 30.56
C VAL A 81 -16.68 50.48 31.18
N VAL A 82 -17.09 50.23 32.43
CA VAL A 82 -16.92 48.92 33.09
C VAL A 82 -17.68 47.83 32.35
N PHE A 83 -18.93 48.10 31.95
CA PHE A 83 -19.77 47.18 31.19
C PHE A 83 -19.16 46.85 29.81
N LEU A 84 -18.75 47.86 29.04
CA LEU A 84 -18.11 47.66 27.73
C LEU A 84 -16.78 46.90 27.85
N ASN A 85 -15.95 47.21 28.85
CA ASN A 85 -14.73 46.46 29.12
C ASN A 85 -15.03 44.97 29.45
N SER A 86 -16.08 44.70 30.24
CA SER A 86 -16.53 43.32 30.50
C SER A 86 -16.96 42.59 29.22
N GLN A 87 -17.63 43.27 28.28
CA GLN A 87 -18.00 42.69 26.98
C GLN A 87 -16.78 42.45 26.10
N ILE A 88 -15.82 43.38 26.04
CA ILE A 88 -14.58 43.23 25.27
C ILE A 88 -13.80 42.01 25.75
N ASN A 89 -13.65 41.83 27.06
CA ASN A 89 -12.98 40.65 27.61
C ASN A 89 -13.76 39.36 27.31
N ALA A 90 -15.09 39.35 27.45
CA ALA A 90 -15.92 38.19 27.10
C ALA A 90 -15.94 37.87 25.60
N GLN A 91 -15.72 38.85 24.71
CA GLN A 91 -15.53 38.65 23.27
C GLN A 91 -14.11 38.12 22.97
N ARG A 92 -13.08 38.63 23.65
CA ARG A 92 -11.70 38.18 23.52
C ARG A 92 -11.55 36.70 23.94
N ASP A 93 -12.17 36.32 25.05
CA ASP A 93 -12.24 34.93 25.51
C ASP A 93 -12.92 34.00 24.49
N LYS A 94 -13.97 34.47 23.82
CA LYS A 94 -14.65 33.72 22.75
C LYS A 94 -13.77 33.58 21.52
N LEU A 95 -13.08 34.65 21.11
CA LEU A 95 -12.13 34.65 20.00
C LEU A 95 -11.03 33.61 20.25
N SER A 96 -10.33 33.69 21.39
CA SER A 96 -9.23 32.77 21.71
C SER A 96 -9.67 31.30 21.87
N ARG A 97 -10.92 31.04 22.24
CA ARG A 97 -11.48 29.67 22.19
C ARG A 97 -11.72 29.21 20.75
N SER A 98 -12.25 30.08 19.89
CA SER A 98 -12.43 29.80 18.47
C SER A 98 -11.09 29.61 17.75
N ASP A 99 -10.05 30.37 18.10
CA ASP A 99 -8.70 30.22 17.54
C ASP A 99 -8.13 28.84 17.89
N LEU A 100 -8.27 28.40 19.15
CA LEU A 100 -7.86 27.06 19.60
C LEU A 100 -8.65 25.93 18.90
N GLU A 101 -9.95 26.12 18.69
CA GLU A 101 -10.81 25.18 17.95
C GLU A 101 -10.38 25.08 16.47
N ILE A 102 -10.12 26.21 15.81
CA ILE A 102 -9.59 26.26 14.43
C ILE A 102 -8.21 25.57 14.34
N HIS A 103 -7.33 25.77 15.32
CA HIS A 103 -6.04 25.08 15.38
C HIS A 103 -6.20 23.55 15.56
N GLY A 104 -7.14 23.10 16.39
CA GLY A 104 -7.48 21.69 16.56
C GLY A 104 -8.00 21.05 15.26
N LEU A 105 -8.99 21.70 14.63
CA LEU A 105 -9.56 21.27 13.34
C LEU A 105 -8.51 21.27 12.22
N HIS A 106 -7.53 22.18 12.25
CA HIS A 106 -6.40 22.16 11.32
C HIS A 106 -5.48 20.97 11.54
N SER A 107 -5.15 20.61 12.78
CA SER A 107 -4.36 19.39 13.08
C SER A 107 -5.07 18.13 12.60
N GLU A 108 -6.36 17.98 12.92
CA GLU A 108 -7.15 16.83 12.48
C GLU A 108 -7.25 16.75 10.94
N ARG A 109 -7.42 17.89 10.27
CA ARG A 109 -7.44 18.00 8.80
C ARG A 109 -6.11 17.61 8.17
N ASP A 110 -4.98 17.97 8.80
CA ASP A 110 -3.63 17.60 8.33
C ASP A 110 -3.35 16.09 8.56
N GLU A 111 -3.73 15.54 9.73
CA GLU A 111 -3.65 14.11 10.05
C GLU A 111 -4.50 13.24 9.12
N LEU A 112 -5.73 13.67 8.82
CA LEU A 112 -6.63 13.02 7.86
C LEU A 112 -6.04 13.04 6.44
N GLN A 113 -5.42 14.14 6.00
CA GLN A 113 -4.77 14.23 4.70
C GLN A 113 -3.57 13.28 4.59
N GLU A 114 -2.74 13.19 5.62
CA GLU A 114 -1.60 12.26 5.65
C GLU A 114 -2.07 10.79 5.66
N MET A 115 -3.13 10.45 6.39
CA MET A 115 -3.74 9.11 6.30
C MET A 115 -4.28 8.82 4.90
N VAL A 116 -4.96 9.77 4.25
CA VAL A 116 -5.44 9.62 2.86
C VAL A 116 -4.27 9.39 1.91
N ARG A 117 -3.15 10.13 2.04
CA ARG A 117 -1.94 9.93 1.23
C ARG A 117 -1.37 8.52 1.42
N GLN A 118 -1.24 8.05 2.66
CA GLN A 118 -0.78 6.69 2.95
C GLN A 118 -1.71 5.60 2.40
N TYR A 119 -3.03 5.82 2.36
CA TYR A 119 -3.96 4.87 1.73
C TYR A 119 -3.87 4.90 0.20
N GLN A 120 -3.65 6.06 -0.42
CA GLN A 120 -3.40 6.15 -1.87
C GLN A 120 -2.08 5.46 -2.27
N GLU A 121 -1.02 5.60 -1.48
CA GLU A 121 0.25 4.91 -1.70
C GLU A 121 0.11 3.38 -1.54
N LYS A 122 -0.62 2.93 -0.52
CA LYS A 122 -0.97 1.51 -0.35
C LYS A 122 -1.81 0.98 -1.52
N LEU A 123 -2.78 1.76 -2.03
CA LEU A 123 -3.62 1.37 -3.16
C LEU A 123 -2.78 1.16 -4.44
N LYS A 124 -1.91 2.11 -4.79
CA LYS A 124 -0.98 1.97 -5.92
C LYS A 124 -0.13 0.71 -5.80
N GLY A 125 0.42 0.44 -4.60
CA GLY A 125 1.19 -0.78 -4.33
C GLY A 125 0.37 -2.09 -4.41
N TYR A 126 -0.97 -2.04 -4.35
CA TYR A 126 -1.83 -3.18 -4.67
C TYR A 126 -2.12 -3.28 -6.18
N GLU A 127 -2.34 -2.15 -6.85
CA GLU A 127 -2.56 -2.08 -8.31
C GLU A 127 -1.32 -2.57 -9.09
N GLU A 128 -0.12 -2.17 -8.67
CA GLU A 128 1.17 -2.64 -9.21
C GLU A 128 1.30 -4.16 -9.09
N ARG A 129 1.10 -4.71 -7.88
CA ARG A 129 1.15 -6.16 -7.62
C ARG A 129 0.06 -6.92 -8.37
N GLN A 130 -1.13 -6.35 -8.53
CA GLN A 130 -2.19 -6.92 -9.36
C GLN A 130 -1.77 -6.97 -10.84
N GLY A 131 -1.05 -5.94 -11.32
CA GLY A 131 -0.41 -5.93 -12.63
C GLY A 131 0.63 -7.05 -12.79
N GLU A 132 1.57 -7.17 -11.85
CA GLU A 132 2.59 -8.23 -11.81
C GLU A 132 1.97 -9.64 -11.85
N ILE A 133 1.00 -9.90 -10.96
CA ILE A 133 0.29 -11.19 -10.89
C ILE A 133 -0.49 -11.47 -12.19
N SER A 134 -1.09 -10.44 -12.81
CA SER A 134 -1.81 -10.58 -14.07
C SER A 134 -0.87 -10.89 -15.24
N GLY A 135 0.29 -10.23 -15.30
CA GLY A 135 1.35 -10.51 -16.27
C GLY A 135 1.87 -11.94 -16.13
N ALA A 136 2.31 -12.32 -14.93
CA ALA A 136 2.78 -13.68 -14.63
C ALA A 136 1.73 -14.76 -14.94
N LEU A 137 0.43 -14.48 -14.71
CA LEU A 137 -0.66 -15.40 -15.07
C LEU A 137 -0.84 -15.56 -16.59
N VAL A 138 -0.67 -14.48 -17.36
CA VAL A 138 -0.71 -14.54 -18.84
C VAL A 138 0.50 -15.28 -19.39
N GLU A 139 1.70 -15.02 -18.85
CA GLU A 139 2.93 -15.72 -19.20
C GLU A 139 2.86 -17.22 -18.87
N ALA A 140 2.42 -17.58 -17.65
CA ALA A 140 2.24 -18.97 -17.25
C ALA A 140 1.22 -19.71 -18.13
N LYS A 141 0.11 -19.06 -18.51
CA LYS A 141 -0.86 -19.61 -19.48
C LYS A 141 -0.24 -19.83 -20.86
N ARG A 142 0.60 -18.90 -21.33
CA ARG A 142 1.34 -19.03 -22.60
C ARG A 142 2.33 -20.19 -22.55
N MET A 143 3.18 -20.25 -21.52
CA MET A 143 4.14 -21.34 -21.31
C MET A 143 3.45 -22.70 -21.23
N ALA A 144 2.33 -22.80 -20.50
CA ALA A 144 1.53 -24.03 -20.43
C ALA A 144 0.95 -24.42 -21.80
N ALA A 145 0.45 -23.47 -22.59
CA ALA A 145 -0.02 -23.73 -23.95
C ALA A 145 1.13 -24.16 -24.88
N ASP A 146 2.32 -23.59 -24.73
CA ASP A 146 3.52 -23.96 -25.49
C ASP A 146 4.01 -25.36 -25.14
N LEU A 147 4.10 -25.71 -23.85
CA LEU A 147 4.41 -27.06 -23.38
C LEU A 147 3.38 -28.09 -23.84
N VAL A 148 2.08 -27.77 -23.79
CA VAL A 148 1.02 -28.66 -24.31
C VAL A 148 1.12 -28.82 -25.83
N ARG A 149 1.55 -27.79 -26.58
CA ARG A 149 1.84 -27.90 -28.02
C ARG A 149 3.09 -28.75 -28.30
N GLN A 150 4.14 -28.61 -27.49
CA GLN A 150 5.38 -29.38 -27.61
C GLN A 150 5.16 -30.86 -27.31
N GLY A 151 4.55 -31.19 -26.17
CA GLY A 151 4.24 -32.59 -25.81
C GLY A 151 3.31 -33.27 -26.81
N LYS A 152 2.36 -32.53 -27.41
CA LYS A 152 1.52 -33.04 -28.51
C LYS A 152 2.25 -33.24 -29.84
N ARG A 153 3.44 -32.67 -30.03
CA ARG A 153 4.33 -32.97 -31.16
C ARG A 153 5.22 -34.16 -30.84
N GLN A 154 5.91 -34.15 -29.70
CA GLN A 154 6.76 -35.23 -29.24
C GLN A 154 6.01 -36.56 -29.17
N GLY A 155 4.83 -36.61 -28.54
CA GLY A 155 3.99 -37.81 -28.48
C GLY A 155 3.33 -38.23 -29.81
N ARG A 156 3.44 -37.41 -30.88
CA ARG A 156 3.16 -37.85 -32.25
C ARG A 156 4.42 -38.43 -32.88
N GLU A 157 5.54 -37.71 -32.83
CA GLU A 157 6.82 -38.16 -33.36
C GLU A 157 7.27 -39.52 -32.76
N GLU A 158 7.05 -39.74 -31.46
CA GLU A 158 7.30 -41.02 -30.78
C GLU A 158 6.34 -42.12 -31.24
N ARG A 159 5.06 -41.80 -31.42
CA ARG A 159 4.05 -42.73 -31.95
C ARG A 159 4.34 -43.13 -33.39
N ASP A 160 4.71 -42.17 -34.22
CA ASP A 160 4.99 -42.37 -35.64
C ASP A 160 6.28 -43.18 -35.83
N ARG A 161 7.30 -42.98 -34.96
CA ARG A 161 8.48 -43.87 -34.86
C ARG A 161 8.09 -45.29 -34.44
N ALA A 162 7.35 -45.45 -33.34
CA ALA A 162 6.93 -46.77 -32.85
C ALA A 162 6.07 -47.53 -33.88
N LEU A 163 5.25 -46.84 -34.67
CA LEU A 163 4.53 -47.44 -35.79
C LEU A 163 5.47 -47.85 -36.94
N ALA A 164 6.46 -47.03 -37.29
CA ALA A 164 7.45 -47.39 -38.31
C ALA A 164 8.32 -48.59 -37.88
N GLU A 165 8.69 -48.69 -36.60
CA GLU A 165 9.41 -49.81 -35.99
C GLU A 165 8.55 -51.10 -35.97
N LEU A 166 7.25 -50.99 -35.68
CA LEU A 166 6.30 -52.10 -35.80
C LEU A 166 6.13 -52.54 -37.27
N GLU A 167 6.13 -51.61 -38.22
CA GLU A 167 6.09 -51.94 -39.65
C GLU A 167 7.38 -52.62 -40.14
N SER A 168 8.57 -52.19 -39.69
CA SER A 168 9.82 -52.88 -40.05
C SER A 168 9.88 -54.27 -39.45
N LEU A 169 9.55 -54.43 -38.16
CA LEU A 169 9.48 -55.73 -37.49
C LEU A 169 8.45 -56.67 -38.16
N SER A 170 7.32 -56.14 -38.63
CA SER A 170 6.31 -56.89 -39.38
C SER A 170 6.85 -57.37 -40.74
N ARG A 171 7.60 -56.52 -41.47
CA ARG A 171 8.28 -56.89 -42.72
C ARG A 171 9.37 -57.95 -42.49
N GLU A 172 10.17 -57.82 -41.43
CA GLU A 172 11.19 -58.78 -41.03
C GLU A 172 10.59 -60.14 -40.65
N MET A 173 9.51 -60.15 -39.87
CA MET A 173 8.75 -61.37 -39.54
C MET A 173 8.11 -62.01 -40.78
N GLY A 174 7.63 -61.21 -41.74
CA GLY A 174 7.16 -61.71 -43.04
C GLY A 174 8.27 -62.39 -43.83
N GLN A 175 9.42 -61.73 -43.98
CA GLN A 175 10.60 -62.31 -44.64
C GLN A 175 11.12 -63.57 -43.94
N LEU A 176 11.10 -63.62 -42.61
CA LEU A 176 11.44 -64.82 -41.84
C LEU A 176 10.41 -65.95 -42.08
N GLY A 177 9.13 -65.62 -42.18
CA GLY A 177 8.07 -66.55 -42.56
C GLY A 177 8.28 -67.14 -43.97
N ASP A 178 8.59 -66.29 -44.95
CA ASP A 178 8.90 -66.72 -46.32
C ASP A 178 10.17 -67.59 -46.39
N GLN A 179 11.21 -67.24 -45.60
CA GLN A 179 12.42 -68.06 -45.47
C GLN A 179 12.11 -69.44 -44.85
N VAL A 180 11.30 -69.49 -43.79
CA VAL A 180 10.87 -70.75 -43.15
C VAL A 180 9.99 -71.56 -44.10
N ALA A 181 9.12 -70.93 -44.88
CA ALA A 181 8.32 -71.60 -45.91
C ALA A 181 9.21 -72.21 -47.00
N GLY A 182 10.18 -71.45 -47.53
CA GLY A 182 11.17 -71.93 -48.49
C GLY A 182 12.06 -73.05 -47.95
N LEU A 183 12.46 -72.98 -46.67
CA LEU A 183 13.17 -74.07 -45.99
C LEU A 183 12.28 -75.31 -45.83
N SER A 184 10.98 -75.14 -45.53
CA SER A 184 10.04 -76.26 -45.43
C SER A 184 9.81 -76.95 -46.78
N GLU A 185 9.75 -76.21 -47.89
CA GLU A 185 9.55 -76.79 -49.22
C GLU A 185 10.83 -77.38 -49.81
N THR A 186 12.01 -76.82 -49.50
CA THR A 186 13.30 -77.45 -49.82
C THR A 186 13.52 -78.73 -48.99
N LEU A 187 13.12 -78.76 -47.72
CA LEU A 187 13.08 -79.99 -46.92
C LEU A 187 12.06 -81.00 -47.46
N ARG A 188 10.88 -80.55 -47.91
CA ARG A 188 9.84 -81.41 -48.49
C ARG A 188 10.28 -82.02 -49.82
N THR A 189 10.88 -81.24 -50.70
CA THR A 189 11.41 -81.73 -51.99
C THR A 189 12.64 -82.61 -51.77
N ALA A 190 13.52 -82.31 -50.82
CA ALA A 190 14.60 -83.22 -50.42
C ALA A 190 14.06 -84.54 -49.83
N ALA A 191 13.02 -84.49 -48.99
CA ALA A 191 12.36 -85.69 -48.47
C ALA A 191 11.69 -86.52 -49.58
N ALA A 192 11.05 -85.88 -50.56
CA ALA A 192 10.48 -86.54 -51.73
C ALA A 192 11.57 -87.15 -52.64
N GLN A 193 12.71 -86.48 -52.80
CA GLN A 193 13.89 -87.04 -53.49
C GLN A 193 14.48 -88.23 -52.73
N MET A 194 14.60 -88.16 -51.41
CA MET A 194 15.03 -89.28 -50.57
C MET A 194 14.05 -90.45 -50.66
N GLN A 195 12.72 -90.22 -50.61
CA GLN A 195 11.73 -91.27 -50.84
C GLN A 195 11.79 -91.86 -52.25
N GLY A 196 12.02 -91.04 -53.28
CA GLY A 196 12.23 -91.51 -54.65
C GLY A 196 13.51 -92.35 -54.80
N ASN A 197 14.58 -91.98 -54.10
CA ASN A 197 15.83 -92.75 -54.08
C ASN A 197 15.75 -94.00 -53.20
N LEU A 198 14.97 -93.98 -52.11
CA LEU A 198 14.67 -95.16 -51.30
C LEU A 198 13.82 -96.15 -52.10
N ARG A 199 12.80 -95.72 -52.84
CA ARG A 199 12.07 -96.58 -53.77
C ARG A 199 12.96 -97.18 -54.84
N ARG A 200 13.84 -96.38 -55.46
CA ARG A 200 14.87 -96.91 -56.39
C ARG A 200 15.84 -97.90 -55.71
N MET A 201 16.10 -97.74 -54.41
CA MET A 201 16.86 -98.72 -53.63
C MET A 201 16.04 -99.97 -53.34
N GLU A 202 14.74 -99.88 -53.05
CA GLU A 202 13.83 -101.03 -52.94
C GLU A 202 13.76 -101.76 -54.30
N ASP A 203 13.46 -101.06 -55.40
CA ASP A 203 13.44 -101.58 -56.77
C ASP A 203 14.76 -102.32 -57.11
N THR A 204 15.92 -101.73 -56.77
CA THR A 204 17.23 -102.36 -57.04
C THR A 204 17.57 -103.47 -56.05
N VAL A 205 17.09 -103.44 -54.80
CA VAL A 205 17.25 -104.54 -53.84
C VAL A 205 16.36 -105.73 -54.21
N GLU A 206 15.13 -105.52 -54.67
CA GLU A 206 14.29 -106.57 -55.26
C GLU A 206 14.95 -107.15 -56.52
N LEU A 207 15.51 -106.30 -57.40
CA LEU A 207 16.24 -106.74 -58.58
C LEU A 207 17.53 -107.50 -58.21
N TYR A 208 18.25 -107.11 -57.15
CA TYR A 208 19.37 -107.88 -56.61
C TYR A 208 18.94 -109.18 -55.92
N GLN A 209 17.74 -109.25 -55.32
CA GLN A 209 17.19 -110.48 -54.77
C GLN A 209 16.82 -111.47 -55.91
N LEU A 210 16.12 -111.01 -56.95
CA LEU A 210 15.92 -111.79 -58.18
C LEU A 210 17.25 -112.28 -58.76
N ARG A 211 18.25 -111.39 -58.87
CA ARG A 211 19.60 -111.72 -59.37
C ARG A 211 20.34 -112.73 -58.49
N LEU A 212 20.12 -112.70 -57.18
CA LEU A 212 20.67 -113.68 -56.24
C LEU A 212 19.94 -115.02 -56.33
N GLU A 213 18.64 -115.03 -56.62
CA GLU A 213 17.91 -116.27 -56.93
C GLU A 213 18.36 -116.86 -58.28
N GLU A 214 18.58 -116.04 -59.32
CA GLU A 214 19.21 -116.47 -60.57
C GLU A 214 20.60 -117.10 -60.33
N MET A 215 21.49 -116.43 -59.59
CA MET A 215 22.83 -116.96 -59.30
C MET A 215 22.80 -118.19 -58.38
N ARG A 216 21.82 -118.29 -57.47
CA ARG A 216 21.58 -119.50 -56.67
C ARG A 216 21.12 -120.68 -57.53
N GLY A 217 20.42 -120.42 -58.63
CA GLY A 217 20.11 -121.42 -59.65
C GLY A 217 21.31 -121.83 -60.52
N GLN A 218 22.33 -120.98 -60.66
CA GLN A 218 23.49 -121.22 -61.53
C GLN A 218 24.73 -121.81 -60.83
N LEU A 219 24.80 -121.82 -59.49
CA LEU A 219 25.93 -122.38 -58.74
C LEU A 219 25.88 -123.90 -58.52
N SER A 220 25.52 -124.65 -59.58
CA SER A 220 25.54 -126.12 -59.62
C SER A 220 26.53 -126.65 -60.67
N GLY A 221 27.77 -126.13 -60.73
CA GLY A 221 28.68 -126.50 -61.83
C GLY A 221 30.14 -126.02 -61.88
N GLY A 222 30.90 -126.08 -60.77
CA GLY A 222 32.34 -126.45 -60.84
C GLY A 222 33.45 -125.42 -61.23
N LYS A 223 34.41 -125.32 -60.30
CA LYS A 223 35.87 -124.99 -60.45
C LYS A 223 36.35 -123.53 -60.64
N LEU A 224 37.41 -123.24 -59.87
CA LEU A 224 38.32 -122.09 -59.95
C LEU A 224 39.38 -122.27 -61.06
N PRO A 225 40.06 -121.19 -61.48
CA PRO A 225 41.48 -121.06 -61.13
C PRO A 225 41.85 -119.67 -60.56
N ALA A 226 43.15 -119.34 -60.47
CA ALA A 226 43.69 -118.21 -59.71
C ALA A 226 44.90 -117.50 -60.38
N ILE A 227 45.58 -116.63 -59.62
CA ILE A 227 46.87 -115.92 -59.90
C ILE A 227 46.72 -114.50 -60.48
N ALA A 228 47.64 -113.61 -60.05
CA ALA A 228 47.73 -112.15 -60.30
C ALA A 228 49.02 -111.84 -61.12
N PRO A 229 49.69 -110.66 -61.14
CA PRO A 229 49.36 -109.31 -60.62
C PRO A 229 49.69 -108.12 -61.57
N ALA A 230 49.38 -106.89 -61.10
CA ALA A 230 50.07 -105.59 -61.35
C ALA A 230 50.29 -105.02 -62.78
N VAL A 231 50.04 -103.70 -62.94
CA VAL A 231 51.00 -102.64 -63.39
C VAL A 231 50.26 -101.27 -63.58
N ALA A 232 50.96 -100.16 -63.29
CA ALA A 232 50.56 -98.75 -63.42
C ALA A 232 51.84 -97.88 -63.66
N PRO A 233 51.83 -96.52 -63.80
CA PRO A 233 50.75 -95.53 -63.89
C PRO A 233 50.67 -94.91 -65.33
N PRO A 234 51.01 -93.64 -65.72
CA PRO A 234 51.49 -92.41 -65.04
C PRO A 234 50.56 -91.14 -65.12
N PRO A 235 50.84 -90.07 -64.33
CA PRO A 235 50.20 -88.73 -64.40
C PRO A 235 51.21 -87.69 -65.00
N PRO A 236 51.30 -86.39 -64.63
CA PRO A 236 50.40 -85.42 -63.95
C PRO A 236 50.30 -84.05 -64.69
N LYS A 237 49.70 -83.03 -64.04
CA LYS A 237 50.25 -81.66 -64.00
C LYS A 237 50.06 -81.01 -62.63
N GLU A 238 51.09 -80.29 -62.19
CA GLU A 238 51.18 -79.50 -60.95
C GLU A 238 50.53 -78.10 -61.15
N ALA A 239 49.85 -77.47 -60.19
CA ALA A 239 50.22 -76.96 -58.84
C ALA A 239 50.68 -75.46 -58.90
N PRO A 240 50.99 -74.74 -57.77
CA PRO A 240 50.28 -73.49 -57.43
C PRO A 240 51.20 -72.25 -57.35
N PRO A 241 50.79 -71.12 -56.72
CA PRO A 241 51.02 -70.97 -55.26
C PRO A 241 49.96 -70.13 -54.47
N ALA A 242 50.15 -70.05 -53.13
CA ALA A 242 49.48 -69.14 -52.17
C ALA A 242 50.42 -67.93 -51.83
N PRO A 243 50.38 -67.15 -50.70
CA PRO A 243 49.63 -67.19 -49.40
C PRO A 243 48.62 -65.99 -49.30
N ALA A 244 48.24 -65.32 -48.18
CA ALA A 244 48.60 -65.27 -46.75
C ALA A 244 47.40 -64.71 -45.92
N LYS A 245 47.14 -65.13 -44.65
CA LYS A 245 47.64 -64.69 -43.31
C LYS A 245 47.07 -63.39 -42.70
N GLY A 246 46.86 -63.42 -41.37
CA GLY A 246 46.35 -62.35 -40.49
C GLY A 246 45.02 -62.77 -39.82
N GLU A 247 44.97 -63.49 -38.70
CA GLU A 247 45.49 -63.29 -37.33
C GLU A 247 44.66 -62.31 -36.45
N GLU A 248 44.35 -62.77 -35.22
CA GLU A 248 43.56 -62.21 -34.10
C GLU A 248 44.31 -61.07 -33.32
N PRO A 249 43.96 -60.57 -32.09
CA PRO A 249 42.85 -60.91 -31.14
C PRO A 249 42.14 -59.75 -30.35
N LEU A 250 41.02 -60.11 -29.69
CA LEU A 250 40.55 -59.72 -28.32
C LEU A 250 40.10 -58.26 -27.93
N PRO A 251 39.37 -58.08 -26.79
CA PRO A 251 38.59 -56.86 -26.48
C PRO A 251 39.00 -56.07 -25.20
N LYS A 252 38.39 -54.88 -25.03
CA LYS A 252 38.14 -54.04 -23.79
C LYS A 252 37.36 -52.77 -24.25
N LYS A 253 36.69 -51.92 -23.45
CA LYS A 253 36.60 -51.73 -21.98
C LYS A 253 35.33 -50.92 -21.58
N ALA A 254 34.72 -51.25 -20.43
CA ALA A 254 34.05 -50.35 -19.45
C ALA A 254 32.84 -49.45 -19.82
N ALA A 255 32.13 -49.03 -18.77
CA ALA A 255 30.95 -48.14 -18.77
C ALA A 255 31.32 -46.65 -18.57
N PRO A 256 30.34 -45.72 -18.61
CA PRO A 256 29.72 -45.21 -17.36
C PRO A 256 28.25 -45.67 -17.22
N VAL A 257 27.78 -46.18 -16.07
CA VAL A 257 27.47 -45.47 -14.81
C VAL A 257 26.24 -44.57 -14.92
N GLN A 258 25.13 -45.01 -14.31
CA GLN A 258 23.95 -44.19 -13.97
C GLN A 258 24.32 -43.17 -12.87
N PRO A 259 23.47 -42.16 -12.61
CA PRO A 259 22.56 -42.39 -11.50
C PRO A 259 21.09 -42.01 -11.77
N GLU A 260 20.19 -42.74 -11.12
CA GLU A 260 18.78 -42.40 -10.93
C GLU A 260 18.60 -41.29 -9.85
N PRO A 261 17.38 -40.73 -9.65
CA PRO A 261 17.22 -39.37 -9.11
C PRO A 261 16.96 -39.28 -7.59
N PRO A 262 17.09 -38.07 -7.01
CA PRO A 262 16.29 -37.63 -5.86
C PRO A 262 14.96 -37.03 -6.38
N LEU A 263 13.79 -37.60 -6.09
CA LEU A 263 13.06 -37.60 -4.81
C LEU A 263 12.54 -36.22 -4.37
N CYS A 264 11.22 -36.07 -4.41
CA CYS A 264 10.49 -34.90 -3.93
C CYS A 264 10.41 -34.86 -2.39
N ARG A 265 10.90 -33.80 -1.75
CA ARG A 265 10.61 -33.33 -0.36
C ARG A 265 11.44 -32.05 -0.10
N GLU A 266 11.05 -31.04 0.69
CA GLU A 266 9.92 -30.83 1.62
C GLU A 266 9.30 -29.41 1.50
N ARG A 267 8.23 -29.14 2.26
CA ARG A 267 7.68 -27.79 2.51
C ARG A 267 8.22 -27.20 3.82
N PRO A 268 8.58 -25.91 3.89
CA PRO A 268 8.19 -25.03 4.99
C PRO A 268 6.78 -24.47 4.68
N VAL A 269 5.71 -24.82 5.40
CA VAL A 269 5.37 -24.41 6.78
C VAL A 269 5.12 -22.90 6.89
N LEU A 270 3.85 -22.55 7.10
CA LEU A 270 3.40 -21.18 7.37
C LEU A 270 3.91 -20.71 8.74
N VAL A 271 4.68 -19.61 8.77
CA VAL A 271 4.92 -18.87 10.01
C VAL A 271 3.72 -17.94 10.23
N SER A 272 2.87 -18.29 11.20
CA SER A 272 1.74 -17.45 11.59
C SER A 272 2.21 -16.28 12.47
N THR A 273 2.27 -15.08 11.91
CA THR A 273 2.45 -13.84 12.69
C THR A 273 1.10 -13.31 13.18
N GLY A 274 0.45 -14.05 14.08
CA GLY A 274 -0.73 -13.58 14.79
C GLY A 274 -0.38 -12.46 15.77
N GLY A 275 -0.68 -11.20 15.45
CA GLY A 275 -0.37 -10.06 16.30
C GLY A 275 -1.20 -8.80 16.01
N GLN A 276 -1.71 -8.17 17.07
CA GLN A 276 -2.16 -6.77 17.14
C GLN A 276 -3.24 -6.28 16.15
N ALA A 277 -4.35 -7.02 15.98
CA ALA A 277 -5.61 -6.45 15.47
C ALA A 277 -6.59 -5.99 16.58
N GLY A 278 -6.35 -6.36 17.84
CA GLY A 278 -7.32 -6.19 18.95
C GLY A 278 -7.32 -4.83 19.68
N GLY A 279 -6.49 -3.88 19.27
CA GLY A 279 -6.35 -2.59 19.97
C GLY A 279 -7.44 -1.58 19.61
N LEU A 280 -7.52 -1.19 18.34
CA LEU A 280 -8.30 -0.03 17.86
C LEU A 280 -9.81 -0.11 18.15
N LEU A 281 -10.42 -1.30 18.00
CA LEU A 281 -11.85 -1.49 18.29
C LEU A 281 -12.19 -1.26 19.77
N LYS A 282 -11.23 -1.48 20.68
CA LYS A 282 -11.43 -1.30 22.13
C LYS A 282 -11.40 0.18 22.54
N THR A 283 -10.77 1.04 21.73
CA THR A 283 -10.78 2.50 21.90
C THR A 283 -12.10 3.09 21.40
N ILE A 284 -12.55 2.69 20.20
CA ILE A 284 -13.79 3.18 19.60
C ILE A 284 -15.02 2.83 20.46
N ALA A 285 -15.08 1.60 20.99
CA ALA A 285 -16.15 1.19 21.91
C ALA A 285 -16.24 2.05 23.19
N LYS A 286 -15.12 2.66 23.62
CA LYS A 286 -15.06 3.49 24.84
C LYS A 286 -15.44 4.97 24.58
N LEU A 287 -15.48 5.40 23.32
CA LEU A 287 -15.97 6.72 22.91
C LEU A 287 -17.48 6.74 22.64
N LEU A 288 -18.08 5.61 22.24
CA LEU A 288 -19.49 5.51 21.87
C LEU A 288 -20.42 5.00 22.99
N GLY A 289 -19.87 4.48 24.09
CA GLY A 289 -20.62 3.88 25.21
C GLY A 289 -20.69 4.73 26.49
N GLY A 290 -20.79 6.06 26.36
CA GLY A 290 -20.60 7.02 27.45
C GLY A 290 -21.83 7.82 27.88
N ARG A 291 -22.95 7.16 28.19
CA ARG A 291 -24.10 7.71 28.95
C ARG A 291 -24.74 6.63 29.80
#